data_AF-A0A7S4RCL1-F1
#
_entry.id   AF-A0A7S4RCL1-F1
#
_cell.length_a   1.000
_cell.length_b   1.000
_cell.length_c   1.000
_cell.angle_alpha   90.00
_cell.angle_beta   90.00
_cell.angle_gamma   90.00
#
_symmetry.space_group_name_H-M   'P 1'
#
loop_
_entity.id
_entity.type
_entity.pdbx_description
1 polymer ?
#
loop_
_entity_poly.entity_id
_entity_poly.type
_entity_poly.pdbx_seq_one_letter_code
_entity_poly.pdbx_strand_id
1 'polypeptide(L)'
;AKFDLTMEDSSGNVVLNEEVSEGSKQLENNNGSDFSTNDVQEHASADVAIIERLVNEDDIDNLNSQVDRDIFVLHHWVHSSHDVIVNKSSWWEKLPLHGLKHSNEGTRSSKSLTASSSTLLLPLVKINSVVETSFQNLDACLLEAKNKTAHDEDGATDGDERVQAIIDRVAQIPSLMKTILLIDKNIDRKRILSYKIAKRIMLSPFSVLPDTQLPETKNSTILSQAKTRDLLSSGEEEEDYFPESLSQKGPSNKSWLVRMIETEYKPIKQRAVDYLELLSDLTVLDYILDEDVSPKAADNDLFLQSQEKIFSEVEKLKYLIPAMILLEDSEQERVALTPVIQRVLDNSIIRPFGITILFCDFIFHLFFAFGWRSVSFVILEVTSTNGEVEVSEDHLERFLESMFYISTVYFIWRLMGEVFSTSVISWKILRANYHTFWALVDLVSIILASIVSLNIILDEERIYAPHWFGLFAVVTGFLWLKLLSFLKVMNPTLATFVLAISQILKDVLLLLLILAISMI
;
A
#
# COMPACT_ATOMS: atom_id res chain seq x y z
N ALA A 1 -1.13 -20.66 -42.14
CA ALA A 1 0.06 -19.86 -42.50
C ALA A 1 1.07 -20.03 -41.37
N LYS A 2 2.24 -20.58 -41.70
CA LYS A 2 3.37 -20.87 -40.82
C LYS A 2 4.29 -19.65 -40.87
N PHE A 3 4.71 -19.10 -39.74
CA PHE A 3 5.87 -18.21 -39.70
C PHE A 3 6.70 -18.50 -38.45
N ASP A 4 7.88 -19.03 -38.74
CA ASP A 4 9.03 -19.22 -37.87
C ASP A 4 9.77 -17.89 -37.65
N LEU A 5 10.31 -17.74 -36.44
CA LEU A 5 11.62 -17.21 -36.01
C LEU A 5 12.26 -16.02 -36.77
N THR A 6 12.71 -15.02 -35.99
CA THR A 6 14.15 -14.76 -35.78
C THR A 6 14.37 -13.89 -34.52
N MET A 7 15.19 -14.38 -33.60
CA MET A 7 15.95 -13.58 -32.65
C MET A 7 17.10 -12.90 -33.39
N GLU A 8 17.34 -11.62 -33.09
CA GLU A 8 18.62 -10.96 -33.35
C GLU A 8 19.12 -10.35 -32.03
N ASP A 9 20.22 -10.90 -31.54
CA ASP A 9 21.16 -10.23 -30.64
C ASP A 9 21.86 -9.09 -31.40
N SER A 10 21.91 -7.89 -30.81
CA SER A 10 22.86 -6.88 -31.24
C SER A 10 23.43 -6.14 -30.03
N SER A 11 24.55 -6.63 -29.55
CA SER A 11 25.54 -5.93 -28.74
C SER A 11 26.11 -4.75 -29.54
N GLY A 12 25.70 -3.54 -29.19
CA GLY A 12 26.26 -2.29 -29.72
C GLY A 12 27.19 -1.64 -28.71
N ASN A 13 28.47 -2.03 -28.72
CA ASN A 13 29.55 -1.29 -28.08
C ASN A 13 29.71 0.07 -28.77
N VAL A 14 29.45 1.17 -28.05
CA VAL A 14 29.84 2.52 -28.47
C VAL A 14 31.04 2.93 -27.61
N VAL A 15 32.21 2.85 -28.24
CA VAL A 15 33.45 3.47 -27.79
C VAL A 15 33.38 4.96 -28.16
N LEU A 16 33.46 5.84 -27.17
CA LEU A 16 33.77 7.26 -27.40
C LEU A 16 35.09 7.59 -26.71
N ASN A 17 36.13 7.69 -27.53
CA ASN A 17 37.37 8.41 -27.26
C ASN A 17 37.24 9.78 -27.94
N GLU A 18 37.46 10.87 -27.20
CA GLU A 18 38.06 12.13 -27.68
C GLU A 18 38.40 12.96 -26.42
N GLU A 19 39.68 12.98 -26.05
CA GLU A 19 40.64 14.05 -26.32
C GLU A 19 40.57 15.23 -25.35
N VAL A 20 41.47 15.13 -24.37
CA VAL A 20 42.33 16.15 -23.76
C VAL A 20 42.32 17.52 -24.45
N SER A 21 42.00 18.57 -23.67
CA SER A 21 42.57 19.90 -23.87
C SER A 21 43.02 20.47 -22.53
N GLU A 22 44.33 20.62 -22.39
CA GLU A 22 45.02 21.33 -21.32
C GLU A 22 44.63 22.81 -21.29
N GLY A 23 44.62 23.39 -20.09
CA GLY A 23 44.38 24.81 -19.87
C GLY A 23 44.82 25.25 -18.47
N SER A 24 46.14 25.39 -18.30
CA SER A 24 46.78 25.93 -17.10
C SER A 24 46.38 27.38 -16.82
N LYS A 25 46.05 27.73 -15.57
CA LYS A 25 46.36 29.04 -14.96
C LYS A 25 46.62 28.92 -13.45
N GLN A 26 47.85 29.26 -13.07
CA GLN A 26 48.29 29.64 -11.73
C GLN A 26 48.04 31.13 -11.46
N LEU A 27 48.22 31.51 -10.18
CA LEU A 27 48.25 32.85 -9.54
C LEU A 27 46.86 33.31 -9.04
N GLU A 28 46.66 33.84 -7.83
CA GLU A 28 47.57 34.35 -6.79
C GLU A 28 46.82 34.54 -5.46
N ASN A 29 47.61 34.70 -4.38
CA ASN A 29 47.27 35.03 -2.99
C ASN A 29 46.19 36.11 -2.76
N ASN A 30 45.43 36.00 -1.66
CA ASN A 30 45.59 36.89 -0.50
C ASN A 30 44.62 36.61 0.67
N ASN A 31 45.22 36.44 1.85
CA ASN A 31 44.89 37.01 3.16
C ASN A 31 43.42 37.23 3.59
N GLY A 32 43.08 36.53 4.68
CA GLY A 32 42.92 37.20 5.97
C GLY A 32 41.49 37.48 6.43
N SER A 33 41.05 36.77 7.47
CA SER A 33 40.41 37.39 8.63
C SER A 33 40.29 36.37 9.76
N ASP A 34 41.04 36.63 10.82
CA ASP A 34 40.86 36.07 12.15
C ASP A 34 39.43 36.31 12.64
N PHE A 35 38.77 35.26 13.12
CA PHE A 35 37.67 35.40 14.07
C PHE A 35 37.84 34.34 15.15
N SER A 36 38.37 34.78 16.30
CA SER A 36 38.42 33.99 17.52
C SER A 36 37.04 33.97 18.17
N THR A 37 36.49 32.79 18.38
CA THR A 37 35.51 32.53 19.44
C THR A 37 36.06 31.37 20.26
N ASN A 38 36.92 31.71 21.21
CA ASN A 38 37.15 30.89 22.39
C ASN A 38 36.03 31.17 23.39
N ASP A 39 35.82 30.15 24.22
CA ASP A 39 34.96 30.05 25.40
C ASP A 39 33.61 29.37 25.17
N VAL A 40 33.41 28.33 26.01
CA VAL A 40 32.28 27.40 26.13
C VAL A 40 32.45 26.07 25.39
N GLN A 41 33.36 25.19 25.87
CA GLN A 41 33.05 23.76 26.12
C GLN A 41 34.19 22.98 26.81
N GLU A 42 34.73 23.54 27.90
CA GLU A 42 35.63 22.79 28.77
C GLU A 42 34.82 22.17 29.92
N HIS A 43 34.14 21.04 29.64
CA HIS A 43 33.69 20.07 30.67
C HIS A 43 33.18 18.72 30.11
N ALA A 44 33.28 18.45 28.80
CA ALA A 44 32.92 17.15 28.20
C ALA A 44 34.13 16.41 27.58
N SER A 45 35.35 16.71 28.04
CA SER A 45 36.60 16.27 27.41
C SER A 45 37.39 15.22 28.22
N ALA A 46 36.92 14.81 29.40
CA ALA A 46 37.66 13.88 30.26
C ALA A 46 37.24 12.40 30.11
N ASP A 47 36.01 12.13 29.64
CA ASP A 47 35.48 10.76 29.53
C ASP A 47 35.70 10.10 28.15
N VAL A 48 36.20 10.86 27.16
CA VAL A 48 36.42 10.37 25.79
C VAL A 48 37.87 9.92 25.56
N ALA A 49 38.84 10.42 26.33
CA ALA A 49 40.26 10.17 26.11
C ALA A 49 40.79 8.84 26.69
N ILE A 50 39.97 8.07 27.42
CA ILE A 50 40.35 6.77 28.00
C ILE A 50 40.05 5.60 27.03
N ILE A 51 39.28 5.84 25.98
CA ILE A 51 38.85 4.79 25.02
C ILE A 51 39.86 4.63 23.85
N GLU A 52 40.81 5.56 23.68
CA GLU A 52 41.63 5.65 22.45
C GLU A 52 42.99 4.93 22.50
N ARG A 53 43.26 4.10 23.50
CA ARG A 53 44.53 3.36 23.60
C ARG A 53 44.32 1.94 24.09
N LEU A 54 44.12 1.00 23.17
CA LEU A 54 44.60 -0.39 23.19
C LEU A 54 44.18 -1.04 21.86
N VAL A 55 45.15 -1.25 20.95
CA VAL A 55 44.94 -1.92 19.66
C VAL A 55 46.06 -2.94 19.48
N ASN A 56 45.68 -4.23 19.49
CA ASN A 56 45.99 -5.24 18.48
C ASN A 56 45.44 -6.59 19.00
N GLU A 57 44.60 -7.24 18.18
CA GLU A 57 43.73 -8.41 18.45
C GLU A 57 42.44 -8.17 19.27
N ASP A 58 42.34 -7.13 20.10
CA ASP A 58 41.10 -6.76 20.84
C ASP A 58 40.04 -6.00 19.99
N ASP A 59 40.32 -5.68 18.73
CA ASP A 59 39.50 -4.72 17.96
C ASP A 59 38.16 -5.26 17.46
N ILE A 60 38.05 -6.57 17.18
CA ILE A 60 36.79 -7.18 16.73
C ILE A 60 35.81 -7.26 17.90
N ASP A 61 36.31 -7.63 19.07
CA ASP A 61 35.50 -7.67 20.29
C ASP A 61 35.06 -6.26 20.70
N ASN A 62 35.90 -5.25 20.47
CA ASN A 62 35.53 -3.85 20.68
C ASN A 62 34.43 -3.38 19.71
N LEU A 63 34.54 -3.72 18.42
CA LEU A 63 33.50 -3.38 17.43
C LEU A 63 32.15 -4.03 17.78
N ASN A 64 32.16 -5.32 18.10
CA ASN A 64 30.94 -6.04 18.52
C ASN A 64 30.36 -5.44 19.81
N SER A 65 31.21 -5.07 20.78
CA SER A 65 30.77 -4.40 22.02
C SER A 65 30.12 -3.05 21.74
N GLN A 66 30.67 -2.27 20.80
CA GLN A 66 30.11 -0.98 20.39
C GLN A 66 28.76 -1.15 19.68
N VAL A 67 28.67 -2.08 18.72
CA VAL A 67 27.41 -2.43 18.03
C VAL A 67 26.34 -2.88 19.03
N ASP A 68 26.69 -3.74 19.99
CA ASP A 68 25.78 -4.21 21.03
C ASP A 68 25.27 -3.08 21.92
N ARG A 69 26.15 -2.13 22.26
CA ARG A 69 25.80 -0.94 23.04
C ARG A 69 24.82 -0.04 22.28
N ASP A 70 25.09 0.25 21.02
CA ASP A 70 24.22 1.11 20.21
C ASP A 70 22.87 0.42 19.92
N ILE A 71 22.85 -0.90 19.67
CA ILE A 71 21.62 -1.70 19.58
C ILE A 71 20.82 -1.61 20.89
N PHE A 72 21.47 -1.71 22.04
CA PHE A 72 20.82 -1.59 23.34
C PHE A 72 20.18 -0.20 23.53
N VAL A 73 20.88 0.88 23.14
CA VAL A 73 20.34 2.24 23.17
C VAL A 73 19.10 2.37 22.29
N LEU A 74 19.15 1.85 21.05
CA LEU A 74 18.00 1.87 20.14
C LEU A 74 16.82 1.07 20.70
N HIS A 75 17.07 -0.12 21.25
CA HIS A 75 16.04 -0.94 21.87
C HIS A 75 15.39 -0.22 23.07
N HIS A 76 16.19 0.40 23.93
CA HIS A 76 15.67 1.18 25.06
C HIS A 76 14.88 2.42 24.60
N TRP A 77 15.35 3.11 23.55
CA TRP A 77 14.62 4.24 22.96
C TRP A 77 13.27 3.81 22.38
N VAL A 78 13.22 2.68 21.67
CA VAL A 78 11.96 2.14 21.14
C VAL A 78 11.04 1.73 22.27
N HIS A 79 11.54 1.04 23.30
CA HIS A 79 10.72 0.61 24.43
C HIS A 79 10.15 1.80 25.23
N SER A 80 10.98 2.79 25.55
CA SER A 80 10.54 4.02 26.24
C SER A 80 9.55 4.84 25.40
N SER A 81 9.72 4.87 24.07
CA SER A 81 8.76 5.49 23.15
C SER A 81 7.47 4.69 23.09
N HIS A 82 7.56 3.36 23.11
CA HIS A 82 6.41 2.46 23.08
C HIS A 82 5.56 2.62 24.34
N ASP A 83 6.15 2.74 25.53
CA ASP A 83 5.41 2.98 26.77
C ASP A 83 4.67 4.32 26.71
N VAL A 84 5.29 5.37 26.16
CA VAL A 84 4.64 6.67 25.95
C VAL A 84 3.49 6.57 24.95
N ILE A 85 3.66 5.77 23.89
CA ILE A 85 2.64 5.54 22.87
C ILE A 85 1.50 4.70 23.47
N VAL A 86 1.79 3.55 24.08
CA VAL A 86 0.81 2.57 24.58
C VAL A 86 0.01 3.09 25.76
N ASN A 87 0.67 3.75 26.70
CA ASN A 87 -0.02 4.32 27.86
C ASN A 87 -1.01 5.42 27.43
N LYS A 88 -0.72 6.11 26.31
CA LYS A 88 -1.66 7.00 25.63
C LYS A 88 -2.57 6.29 24.62
N SER A 89 -2.23 5.09 24.14
CA SER A 89 -2.95 4.38 23.09
C SER A 89 -4.06 3.47 23.54
N SER A 90 -4.06 3.08 24.80
CA SER A 90 -5.22 2.48 25.46
C SER A 90 -6.49 3.34 25.34
N TRP A 91 -6.36 4.62 24.95
CA TRP A 91 -7.47 5.52 24.64
C TRP A 91 -8.08 5.32 23.23
N TRP A 92 -7.30 4.97 22.19
CA TRP A 92 -7.87 4.80 20.84
C TRP A 92 -8.71 3.51 20.73
N GLU A 93 -8.34 2.46 21.46
CA GLU A 93 -9.11 1.20 21.52
C GLU A 93 -10.38 1.32 22.38
N LYS A 94 -10.48 2.34 23.24
CA LYS A 94 -11.65 2.61 24.09
C LYS A 94 -12.62 3.64 23.52
N LEU A 95 -12.33 4.22 22.35
CA LEU A 95 -13.31 5.06 21.65
C LEU A 95 -14.39 4.14 21.07
N PRO A 96 -15.66 4.27 21.51
CA PRO A 96 -16.71 3.43 20.99
C PRO A 96 -16.88 3.74 19.50
N LEU A 97 -16.65 2.74 18.64
CA LEU A 97 -17.06 2.73 17.23
C LEU A 97 -18.60 2.90 17.05
N HIS A 98 -19.36 3.02 18.14
CA HIS A 98 -20.78 3.40 18.15
C HIS A 98 -20.97 4.92 18.01
N GLY A 99 -20.55 5.46 16.87
CA GLY A 99 -20.72 6.88 16.51
C GLY A 99 -21.63 7.14 15.32
N LEU A 100 -22.40 6.16 14.84
CA LEU A 100 -23.36 6.33 13.74
C LEU A 100 -24.68 5.61 14.07
N LYS A 101 -25.30 5.97 15.19
CA LYS A 101 -26.76 5.83 15.33
C LYS A 101 -27.38 7.11 14.83
N HIS A 102 -27.99 7.04 13.65
CA HIS A 102 -28.93 8.04 13.16
C HIS A 102 -30.00 8.31 14.22
N SER A 103 -29.88 9.44 14.92
CA SER A 103 -30.99 10.07 15.62
C SER A 103 -31.73 10.93 14.60
N ASN A 104 -32.83 10.38 14.09
CA ASN A 104 -33.94 11.19 13.61
C ASN A 104 -34.74 11.66 14.83
N GLU A 105 -35.36 12.84 14.68
CA GLU A 105 -36.23 13.55 15.63
C GLU A 105 -35.48 14.15 16.84
N GLY A 106 -35.47 15.45 17.08
CA GLY A 106 -36.41 16.49 16.68
C GLY A 106 -36.75 17.28 17.94
N THR A 107 -35.96 18.31 18.28
CA THR A 107 -36.42 19.50 19.02
C THR A 107 -35.28 20.51 19.16
N ARG A 108 -35.56 21.73 18.70
CA ARG A 108 -34.74 22.93 18.89
C ARG A 108 -34.51 23.18 20.38
N SER A 109 -33.25 23.17 20.81
CA SER A 109 -32.79 23.96 21.95
C SER A 109 -31.33 24.35 21.71
N SER A 110 -31.15 25.60 21.33
CA SER A 110 -29.86 26.27 21.18
C SER A 110 -29.21 26.45 22.55
N LYS A 111 -28.36 25.50 22.95
CA LYS A 111 -27.29 25.72 23.92
C LYS A 111 -25.96 25.51 23.22
N SER A 112 -25.21 26.60 23.08
CA SER A 112 -23.84 26.61 22.58
C SER A 112 -22.93 25.87 23.57
N LEU A 113 -22.79 24.55 23.40
CA LEU A 113 -21.62 23.86 23.91
C LEU A 113 -20.47 24.14 22.95
N THR A 114 -19.66 25.14 23.29
CA THR A 114 -18.28 25.22 22.86
C THR A 114 -17.53 24.04 23.49
N ALA A 115 -17.70 22.85 22.90
CA ALA A 115 -16.81 21.74 23.17
C ALA A 115 -15.43 22.17 22.68
N SER A 116 -14.53 22.47 23.61
CA SER A 116 -13.12 22.67 23.31
C SER A 116 -12.67 21.45 22.52
N SER A 117 -12.40 21.62 21.23
CA SER A 117 -11.68 20.64 20.43
C SER A 117 -10.27 20.58 21.00
N SER A 118 -10.12 19.83 22.08
CA SER A 118 -8.84 19.38 22.60
C SER A 118 -8.24 18.57 21.48
N THR A 119 -7.46 19.25 20.64
CA THR A 119 -6.73 18.64 19.54
C THR A 119 -5.84 17.61 20.20
N LEU A 120 -6.23 16.34 20.11
CA LEU A 120 -5.51 15.22 20.71
C LEU A 120 -4.16 15.15 19.99
N LEU A 121 -3.17 15.84 20.54
CA LEU A 121 -1.79 15.77 20.08
C LEU A 121 -1.32 14.36 20.38
N LEU A 122 -1.22 13.55 19.33
CA LEU A 122 -0.58 12.25 19.39
C LEU A 122 0.80 12.40 20.05
N PRO A 123 1.23 11.41 20.84
CA PRO A 123 2.59 11.40 21.35
C PRO A 123 3.55 11.23 20.18
N LEU A 124 4.06 12.35 19.70
CA LEU A 124 5.13 12.36 18.73
C LEU A 124 6.44 12.08 19.46
N VAL A 125 7.28 11.24 18.86
CA VAL A 125 8.54 10.82 19.46
C VAL A 125 9.55 11.96 19.28
N LYS A 126 10.21 12.36 20.37
CA LYS A 126 11.36 13.25 20.30
C LYS A 126 12.62 12.41 20.17
N ILE A 127 13.46 12.74 19.21
CA ILE A 127 14.79 12.14 19.11
C ILE A 127 15.68 12.71 20.21
N ASN A 128 16.44 11.84 20.88
CA ASN A 128 17.52 12.25 21.77
C ASN A 128 18.83 12.26 20.95
N SER A 129 19.75 13.19 21.23
CA SER A 129 21.07 13.23 20.58
C SER A 129 21.80 11.89 20.68
N VAL A 130 21.61 11.16 21.79
CA VAL A 130 22.20 9.83 21.99
C VAL A 130 21.73 8.82 20.93
N VAL A 131 20.46 8.85 20.55
CA VAL A 131 19.89 7.96 19.51
C VAL A 131 20.47 8.31 18.15
N GLU A 132 20.61 9.60 17.86
CA GLU A 132 21.24 10.07 16.63
C GLU A 132 22.70 9.63 16.55
N THR A 133 23.47 9.81 17.62
CA THR A 133 24.85 9.32 17.72
C THR A 133 24.91 7.81 17.57
N SER A 134 23.93 7.06 18.08
CA SER A 134 23.88 5.59 17.90
C SER A 134 23.72 5.20 16.43
N PHE A 135 22.87 5.91 15.66
CA PHE A 135 22.75 5.67 14.21
C PHE A 135 24.04 6.04 13.46
N GLN A 136 24.70 7.15 13.83
CA GLN A 136 25.97 7.55 13.24
C GLN A 136 27.08 6.52 13.53
N ASN A 137 27.18 6.05 14.77
CA ASN A 137 28.14 5.04 15.18
C ASN A 137 27.90 3.72 14.45
N LEU A 138 26.64 3.28 14.33
CA LEU A 138 26.31 2.07 13.57
C LEU A 138 26.70 2.20 12.10
N ASP A 139 26.46 3.36 11.47
CA ASP A 139 26.87 3.60 10.07
C ASP A 139 28.41 3.53 9.91
N ALA A 140 29.14 4.11 10.86
CA ALA A 140 30.60 4.01 10.92
C ALA A 140 31.08 2.57 11.15
N CYS A 141 30.41 1.82 12.02
CA CYS A 141 30.71 0.40 12.26
C CYS A 141 30.49 -0.46 11.02
N LEU A 142 29.46 -0.16 10.21
CA LEU A 142 29.23 -0.86 8.94
C LEU A 142 30.37 -0.62 7.95
N LEU A 143 30.85 0.62 7.84
CA LEU A 143 31.99 0.99 7.00
C LEU A 143 33.27 0.30 7.48
N GLU A 144 33.53 0.30 8.78
CA GLU A 144 34.71 -0.34 9.37
C GLU A 144 34.68 -1.87 9.17
N ALA A 145 33.52 -2.51 9.38
CA ALA A 145 33.34 -3.93 9.15
C ALA A 145 33.61 -4.31 7.69
N LYS A 146 33.17 -3.49 6.74
CA LYS A 146 33.44 -3.70 5.31
C LYS A 146 34.91 -3.48 4.94
N ASN A 147 35.56 -2.47 5.51
CA ASN A 147 36.95 -2.13 5.18
C ASN A 147 37.95 -3.14 5.75
N LYS A 148 37.69 -3.69 6.95
CA LYS A 148 38.55 -4.71 7.56
C LYS A 148 38.69 -5.96 6.69
N THR A 149 37.62 -6.37 6.01
CA THR A 149 37.65 -7.57 5.13
C THR A 149 38.25 -7.32 3.76
N ALA A 150 38.40 -6.05 3.34
CA ALA A 150 39.04 -5.73 2.06
C ALA A 150 40.57 -5.97 2.08
N HIS A 151 41.18 -6.05 3.26
CA HIS A 151 42.62 -6.31 3.42
C HIS A 151 43.00 -7.78 3.37
N ASP A 152 42.04 -8.68 3.56
CA ASP A 152 42.25 -10.13 3.43
C ASP A 152 41.87 -10.55 2.00
N GLU A 153 42.85 -10.81 1.13
CA GLU A 153 42.64 -11.09 -0.31
C GLU A 153 41.70 -12.29 -0.59
N ASP A 154 41.51 -13.19 0.38
CA ASP A 154 40.60 -14.33 0.31
C ASP A 154 39.26 -14.11 1.06
N GLY A 155 39.03 -12.94 1.67
CA GLY A 155 37.99 -12.70 2.68
C GLY A 155 36.76 -11.88 2.27
N ALA A 156 36.62 -11.50 0.99
CA ALA A 156 35.58 -10.55 0.55
C ALA A 156 34.13 -10.96 0.93
N THR A 157 33.82 -12.26 0.96
CA THR A 157 32.48 -12.75 1.32
C THR A 157 32.17 -12.64 2.82
N ASP A 158 33.18 -12.72 3.69
CA ASP A 158 32.97 -12.64 5.15
C ASP A 158 32.51 -11.24 5.59
N GLY A 159 32.96 -10.19 4.89
CA GLY A 159 32.61 -8.80 5.20
C GLY A 159 31.14 -8.48 4.99
N ASP A 160 30.60 -8.86 3.83
CA ASP A 160 29.20 -8.63 3.50
C ASP A 160 28.27 -9.44 4.42
N GLU A 161 28.66 -10.66 4.80
CA GLU A 161 27.93 -11.46 5.78
C GLU A 161 27.90 -10.80 7.17
N ARG A 162 29.02 -10.27 7.65
CA ARG A 162 29.10 -9.54 8.92
C ARG A 162 28.24 -8.28 8.91
N VAL A 163 28.34 -7.49 7.84
CA VAL A 163 27.54 -6.28 7.65
C VAL A 163 26.04 -6.63 7.66
N GLN A 164 25.64 -7.67 6.93
CA GLN A 164 24.25 -8.13 6.90
C GLN A 164 23.78 -8.62 8.27
N ALA A 165 24.64 -9.33 9.03
CA ALA A 165 24.32 -9.77 10.38
C ALA A 165 24.06 -8.58 11.32
N ILE A 166 24.85 -7.49 11.23
CA ILE A 166 24.59 -6.27 12.01
C ILE A 166 23.24 -5.67 11.63
N ILE A 167 22.96 -5.52 10.32
CA ILE A 167 21.70 -4.96 9.83
C ILE A 167 20.51 -5.78 10.32
N ASP A 168 20.58 -7.11 10.24
CA ASP A 168 19.50 -7.99 10.68
C ASP A 168 19.29 -7.91 12.19
N ARG A 169 20.36 -7.77 12.99
CA ARG A 169 20.24 -7.56 14.45
C ARG A 169 19.55 -6.24 14.78
N VAL A 170 19.85 -5.16 14.06
CA VAL A 170 19.19 -3.86 14.26
C VAL A 170 17.73 -3.91 13.75
N ALA A 171 17.48 -4.54 12.61
CA ALA A 171 16.14 -4.67 12.02
C ALA A 171 15.20 -5.56 12.86
N GLN A 172 15.75 -6.48 13.65
CA GLN A 172 15.00 -7.29 14.62
C GLN A 172 14.48 -6.50 15.82
N ILE A 173 14.92 -5.25 16.04
CA ILE A 173 14.38 -4.40 17.10
C ILE A 173 12.89 -4.14 16.78
N PRO A 174 11.96 -4.66 17.61
CA PRO A 174 10.53 -4.58 17.31
C PRO A 174 10.08 -3.14 17.16
N SER A 175 9.27 -2.82 16.15
CA SER A 175 8.73 -1.47 15.94
C SER A 175 9.79 -0.35 15.80
N LEU A 176 11.07 -0.64 15.51
CA LEU A 176 12.09 0.39 15.30
C LEU A 176 11.69 1.34 14.16
N MET A 177 11.38 0.79 12.99
CA MET A 177 10.98 1.58 11.82
C MET A 177 9.73 2.43 12.08
N LYS A 178 8.72 1.83 12.72
CA LYS A 178 7.53 2.54 13.19
C LYS A 178 7.90 3.73 14.09
N THR A 179 8.83 3.55 15.03
CA THR A 179 9.26 4.59 15.97
C THR A 179 9.98 5.73 15.26
N ILE A 180 10.86 5.42 14.30
CA ILE A 180 11.52 6.41 13.44
C ILE A 180 10.48 7.24 12.66
N LEU A 181 9.46 6.59 12.09
CA LEU A 181 8.40 7.28 11.36
C LEU A 181 7.55 8.19 12.27
N LEU A 182 7.39 7.83 13.55
CA LEU A 182 6.65 8.62 14.54
C LEU A 182 7.42 9.80 15.14
N ILE A 183 8.66 10.07 14.70
CA ILE A 183 9.41 11.25 15.10
C ILE A 183 8.67 12.53 14.68
N ASP A 184 8.51 13.47 15.63
CA ASP A 184 7.74 14.70 15.47
C ASP A 184 8.26 15.54 14.29
N LYS A 185 9.52 15.97 14.43
CA LYS A 185 10.19 16.89 13.52
C LYS A 185 10.55 16.16 12.23
N ASN A 186 10.01 16.64 11.11
CA ASN A 186 10.28 16.09 9.78
C ASN A 186 11.79 16.10 9.43
N ILE A 187 12.51 17.16 9.85
CA ILE A 187 13.95 17.28 9.62
C ILE A 187 14.72 16.15 10.31
N ASP A 188 14.43 15.87 11.58
CA ASP A 188 15.08 14.80 12.34
C ASP A 188 14.76 13.42 11.76
N ARG A 189 13.50 13.20 11.39
CA ARG A 189 13.08 11.96 10.74
C ARG A 189 13.81 11.74 9.41
N LYS A 190 13.84 12.74 8.53
CA LYS A 190 14.55 12.67 7.25
C LYS A 190 16.04 12.45 7.44
N ARG A 191 16.64 13.10 8.43
CA ARG A 191 18.05 12.90 8.80
C ARG A 191 18.34 11.47 9.23
N ILE A 192 17.52 10.87 10.10
CA ILE A 192 17.70 9.45 10.46
C ILE A 192 17.53 8.53 9.25
N LEU A 193 16.48 8.74 8.46
CA LEU A 193 16.21 7.93 7.26
C LEU A 193 17.27 8.13 6.16
N SER A 194 18.11 9.16 6.26
CA SER A 194 19.20 9.38 5.31
C SER A 194 20.44 8.52 5.58
N TYR A 195 20.63 8.02 6.81
CA TYR A 195 21.74 7.12 7.15
C TYR A 195 21.65 5.80 6.39
N LYS A 196 22.80 5.24 5.99
CA LYS A 196 22.84 4.02 5.17
C LYS A 196 22.31 2.82 5.92
N ILE A 197 22.65 2.71 7.22
CA ILE A 197 22.08 1.69 8.11
C ILE A 197 20.54 1.74 8.12
N ALA A 198 19.92 2.92 8.15
CA ALA A 198 18.46 3.04 8.17
C ALA A 198 17.84 2.56 6.85
N LYS A 199 18.41 2.96 5.70
CA LYS A 199 17.98 2.50 4.37
C LYS A 199 18.14 0.99 4.20
N ARG A 200 19.24 0.42 4.70
CA ARG A 200 19.46 -1.04 4.69
C ARG A 200 18.50 -1.79 5.62
N ILE A 201 18.17 -1.23 6.80
CA ILE A 201 17.12 -1.79 7.67
C ILE A 201 15.77 -1.82 6.94
N MET A 202 15.44 -0.79 6.14
CA MET A 202 14.20 -0.78 5.34
C MET A 202 14.14 -1.94 4.32
N LEU A 203 15.27 -2.36 3.77
CA LEU A 203 15.36 -3.51 2.87
C LEU A 203 15.30 -4.86 3.61
N SER A 204 15.40 -4.86 4.93
CA SER A 204 15.29 -6.08 5.72
C SER A 204 13.82 -6.50 5.89
N PRO A 205 13.46 -7.78 5.66
CA PRO A 205 12.13 -8.34 5.91
C PRO A 205 11.55 -8.00 7.28
N PHE A 206 12.40 -7.90 8.31
CA PHE A 206 11.99 -7.63 9.69
C PHE A 206 11.40 -6.23 9.89
N SER A 207 11.66 -5.28 8.99
CA SER A 207 11.18 -3.90 9.14
C SER A 207 9.66 -3.75 9.05
N VAL A 208 8.98 -4.66 8.34
CA VAL A 208 7.53 -4.60 8.07
C VAL A 208 6.72 -5.64 8.86
N LEU A 209 7.40 -6.65 9.43
CA LEU A 209 6.75 -7.76 10.12
C LEU A 209 5.91 -7.28 11.33
N PRO A 210 4.78 -7.95 11.63
CA PRO A 210 4.04 -7.70 12.85
C PRO A 210 4.89 -7.99 14.08
N ASP A 211 4.72 -7.19 15.15
CA ASP A 211 5.46 -7.38 16.41
C ASP A 211 5.32 -8.81 16.99
N THR A 212 4.22 -9.49 16.67
CA THR A 212 3.92 -10.87 17.12
C THR A 212 4.65 -11.97 16.35
N GLN A 213 5.28 -11.67 15.21
CA GLN A 213 5.96 -12.65 14.36
C GLN A 213 7.47 -12.57 14.42
N LEU A 214 8.02 -11.62 15.19
CA LEU A 214 9.44 -11.60 15.46
C LEU A 214 9.78 -12.88 16.25
N PRO A 215 10.83 -13.62 15.83
CA PRO A 215 11.24 -14.82 16.55
C PRO A 215 11.49 -14.41 18.00
N GLU A 216 10.82 -15.07 18.95
CA GLU A 216 11.08 -14.87 20.36
C GLU A 216 12.54 -15.22 20.61
N THR A 217 13.41 -14.20 20.57
CA THR A 217 14.82 -14.37 20.89
C THR A 217 14.86 -14.87 22.32
N LYS A 218 15.49 -16.03 22.58
CA LYS A 218 15.57 -16.66 23.91
C LYS A 218 16.02 -15.70 25.03
N ASN A 219 16.68 -14.59 24.68
CA ASN A 219 17.15 -13.56 25.60
C ASN A 219 16.03 -12.66 26.16
N SER A 220 14.92 -12.45 25.45
CA SER A 220 13.77 -11.68 25.98
C SER A 220 13.04 -12.46 27.09
N THR A 221 13.08 -13.80 27.04
CA THR A 221 12.61 -14.67 28.12
C THR A 221 13.43 -14.48 29.40
N ILE A 222 14.74 -14.23 29.28
CA ILE A 222 15.62 -14.01 30.45
C ILE A 222 15.33 -12.66 31.11
N LEU A 223 15.13 -11.59 30.32
CA LEU A 223 14.84 -10.26 30.87
C LEU A 223 13.43 -10.16 31.48
N SER A 224 12.45 -10.82 30.86
CA SER A 224 11.10 -10.93 31.44
C SER A 224 11.10 -11.78 32.70
N GLN A 225 11.81 -12.93 32.73
CA GLN A 225 11.94 -13.76 33.93
C GLN A 225 12.69 -13.06 35.08
N ALA A 226 13.69 -12.22 34.80
CA ALA A 226 14.40 -11.44 35.82
C ALA A 226 13.46 -10.41 36.49
N LYS A 227 12.62 -9.74 35.70
CA LYS A 227 11.64 -8.77 36.21
C LYS A 227 10.52 -9.43 37.03
N THR A 228 10.10 -10.65 36.67
CA THR A 228 9.13 -11.41 37.50
C THR A 228 9.74 -11.92 38.80
N ARG A 229 11.06 -12.18 38.84
CA ARG A 229 11.75 -12.68 40.03
C ARG A 229 11.92 -11.60 41.11
N ASP A 230 12.10 -10.35 40.72
CA ASP A 230 12.16 -9.21 41.67
C ASP A 230 10.77 -8.85 42.23
N LEU A 231 9.69 -9.10 41.48
CA LEU A 231 8.31 -8.86 41.94
C LEU A 231 7.76 -9.98 42.84
N LEU A 232 8.35 -11.17 42.82
CA LEU A 232 8.00 -12.29 43.72
C LEU A 232 8.71 -12.23 45.09
N SER A 233 9.45 -11.16 45.37
CA SER A 233 10.14 -10.93 46.64
C SER A 233 9.36 -10.04 47.63
N SER A 234 8.23 -9.46 47.25
CA SER A 234 7.35 -8.72 48.16
C SER A 234 6.04 -9.47 48.31
N GLY A 235 5.96 -10.28 49.37
CA GLY A 235 4.73 -10.96 49.74
C GLY A 235 3.65 -9.98 50.18
N GLU A 236 2.43 -10.20 49.71
CA GLU A 236 1.26 -10.47 50.52
C GLU A 236 0.16 -11.02 49.60
N GLU A 237 -0.46 -12.09 50.05
CA GLU A 237 -1.49 -12.87 49.36
C GLU A 237 -2.83 -12.12 49.40
N GLU A 238 -3.41 -11.80 48.23
CA GLU A 238 -4.85 -11.59 48.10
C GLU A 238 -5.32 -12.11 46.73
N GLU A 239 -5.85 -13.34 46.74
CA GLU A 239 -6.53 -13.96 45.61
C GLU A 239 -7.91 -13.31 45.42
N ASP A 240 -8.00 -12.29 44.57
CA ASP A 240 -9.28 -11.84 44.02
C ASP A 240 -9.41 -12.26 42.55
N TYR A 241 -10.29 -13.24 42.36
CA TYR A 241 -10.63 -13.89 41.11
C TYR A 241 -11.37 -12.91 40.18
N PHE A 242 -10.64 -12.07 39.45
CA PHE A 242 -11.21 -11.26 38.37
C PHE A 242 -11.38 -12.14 37.12
N PRO A 243 -12.60 -12.23 36.53
CA PRO A 243 -12.82 -13.07 35.37
C PRO A 243 -12.12 -12.47 34.14
N GLU A 244 -11.12 -13.19 33.64
CA GLU A 244 -10.33 -12.94 32.43
C GLU A 244 -11.13 -13.17 31.13
N SER A 245 -12.39 -12.72 31.11
CA SER A 245 -13.33 -12.95 30.03
C SER A 245 -14.01 -11.65 29.62
N LEU A 246 -13.24 -10.72 29.01
CA LEU A 246 -13.72 -9.66 28.10
C LEU A 246 -12.59 -8.72 27.60
N SER A 247 -11.33 -9.14 27.65
CA SER A 247 -10.34 -8.55 26.74
C SER A 247 -10.67 -9.09 25.36
N GLN A 248 -11.42 -8.31 24.58
CA GLN A 248 -11.53 -8.51 23.14
C GLN A 248 -10.10 -8.58 22.61
N LYS A 249 -9.63 -9.81 22.45
CA LYS A 249 -8.47 -10.19 21.64
C LYS A 249 -8.87 -9.91 20.19
N GLY A 250 -9.06 -8.63 19.89
CA GLY A 250 -9.22 -8.12 18.55
C GLY A 250 -8.01 -8.57 17.72
N PRO A 251 -8.07 -8.48 16.39
CA PRO A 251 -7.06 -9.02 15.49
C PRO A 251 -5.70 -8.32 15.70
N SER A 252 -4.97 -8.72 16.74
CA SER A 252 -3.70 -8.15 17.18
C SER A 252 -2.55 -8.46 16.22
N ASN A 253 -2.85 -9.19 15.14
CA ASN A 253 -1.90 -9.59 14.12
C ASN A 253 -1.87 -8.62 12.91
N LYS A 254 -2.43 -7.41 13.03
CA LYS A 254 -2.19 -6.36 12.02
C LYS A 254 -0.77 -5.80 12.19
N SER A 255 0.01 -5.75 11.10
CA SER A 255 1.31 -5.07 11.07
C SER A 255 1.16 -3.59 11.46
N TRP A 256 2.22 -3.02 12.03
CA TRP A 256 2.27 -1.61 12.40
C TRP A 256 1.99 -0.68 11.22
N LEU A 257 2.42 -1.06 10.01
CA LEU A 257 2.25 -0.27 8.79
C LEU A 257 0.77 -0.13 8.44
N VAL A 258 0.02 -1.24 8.47
CA VAL A 258 -1.42 -1.25 8.24
C VAL A 258 -2.15 -0.40 9.27
N ARG A 259 -1.77 -0.48 10.55
CA ARG A 259 -2.35 0.36 11.61
C ARG A 259 -2.07 1.85 11.40
N MET A 260 -0.89 2.21 10.91
CA MET A 260 -0.55 3.60 10.59
C MET A 260 -1.35 4.14 9.40
N ILE A 261 -1.72 3.29 8.44
CA ILE A 261 -2.59 3.69 7.31
C ILE A 261 -4.06 3.81 7.77
N GLU A 262 -4.52 2.91 8.66
CA GLU A 262 -5.89 2.91 9.18
C GLU A 262 -6.19 4.03 10.17
N THR A 263 -5.18 4.64 10.79
CA THR A 263 -5.36 5.70 11.81
C THR A 263 -6.11 6.91 11.24
N GLU A 264 -6.93 7.61 12.01
CA GLU A 264 -7.63 8.81 11.51
C GLU A 264 -6.68 10.02 11.32
N TYR A 265 -5.48 9.98 11.90
CA TYR A 265 -4.57 11.12 11.90
C TYR A 265 -3.75 11.22 10.61
N LYS A 266 -4.12 12.21 9.79
CA LYS A 266 -3.54 12.45 8.45
C LYS A 266 -1.99 12.43 8.41
N PRO A 267 -1.25 13.12 9.30
CA PRO A 267 0.21 13.07 9.24
C PRO A 267 0.82 11.68 9.45
N ILE A 268 0.19 10.79 10.22
CA ILE A 268 0.67 9.41 10.40
C ILE A 268 0.40 8.58 9.15
N LYS A 269 -0.77 8.73 8.52
CA LYS A 269 -1.05 8.10 7.21
C LYS A 269 0.00 8.51 6.18
N GLN A 270 0.27 9.81 6.09
CA GLN A 270 1.26 10.36 5.16
C GLN A 270 2.65 9.76 5.40
N ARG A 271 3.08 9.62 6.66
CA ARG A 271 4.38 8.99 6.98
C ARG A 271 4.44 7.51 6.59
N ALA A 272 3.33 6.78 6.66
CA ALA A 272 3.27 5.40 6.18
C ALA A 272 3.35 5.32 4.66
N VAL A 273 2.73 6.26 3.95
CA VAL A 273 2.86 6.40 2.48
C VAL A 273 4.28 6.81 2.11
N ASP A 274 4.87 7.80 2.79
CA ASP A 274 6.26 8.24 2.60
C ASP A 274 7.25 7.08 2.79
N TYR A 275 6.96 6.16 3.71
CA TYR A 275 7.78 4.96 3.92
C TYR A 275 7.72 4.00 2.73
N LEU A 276 6.53 3.75 2.16
CA LEU A 276 6.35 2.90 0.97
C LEU A 276 6.99 3.52 -0.28
N GLU A 277 6.89 4.84 -0.42
CA GLU A 277 7.55 5.63 -1.45
C GLU A 277 9.07 5.52 -1.30
N LEU A 278 9.61 5.84 -0.11
CA LEU A 278 11.03 5.74 0.17
C LEU A 278 11.57 4.32 -0.05
N LEU A 279 10.84 3.28 0.36
CA LEU A 279 11.21 1.89 0.14
C LEU A 279 11.30 1.53 -1.36
N SER A 280 10.46 2.15 -2.18
CA SER A 280 10.48 1.96 -3.63
C SER A 280 11.55 2.77 -4.34
N ASP A 281 11.89 3.94 -3.79
CA ASP A 281 12.90 4.87 -4.33
C ASP A 281 14.33 4.48 -3.96
N LEU A 282 14.53 3.49 -3.09
CA LEU A 282 15.87 2.99 -2.77
C LEU A 282 16.60 2.53 -4.03
N THR A 283 17.86 2.92 -4.13
CA THR A 283 18.74 2.57 -5.24
C THR A 283 19.87 1.66 -4.79
N VAL A 284 20.60 1.09 -5.75
CA VAL A 284 21.83 0.31 -5.45
C VAL A 284 22.86 1.16 -4.70
N LEU A 285 22.92 2.48 -4.92
CA LEU A 285 23.83 3.38 -4.20
C LEU A 285 23.46 3.50 -2.72
N ASP A 286 22.17 3.45 -2.39
CA ASP A 286 21.70 3.41 -1.00
C ASP A 286 22.01 2.07 -0.32
N TYR A 287 22.09 1.01 -1.13
CA TYR A 287 22.53 -0.29 -0.68
C TYR A 287 24.05 -0.29 -0.45
N ILE A 288 24.89 0.32 -1.30
CA ILE A 288 26.34 0.25 -1.15
C ILE A 288 26.85 1.20 -0.04
N LEU A 289 27.63 0.66 0.89
CA LEU A 289 28.18 1.44 2.01
C LEU A 289 29.25 2.44 1.58
N ASP A 290 29.96 2.15 0.50
CA ASP A 290 31.08 2.97 0.03
C ASP A 290 30.61 3.94 -1.06
N GLU A 291 30.80 5.24 -0.87
CA GLU A 291 30.39 6.27 -1.83
C GLU A 291 31.35 6.37 -3.02
N ASP A 292 32.60 5.96 -2.83
CA ASP A 292 33.65 6.09 -3.85
C ASP A 292 33.66 4.89 -4.82
N VAL A 293 32.96 3.81 -4.48
CA VAL A 293 32.93 2.58 -5.27
C VAL A 293 31.72 2.55 -6.18
N SER A 294 31.98 2.48 -7.49
CA SER A 294 30.94 2.27 -8.49
C SER A 294 30.23 0.91 -8.26
N PRO A 295 28.89 0.86 -8.32
CA PRO A 295 28.13 -0.37 -8.11
C PRO A 295 28.57 -1.48 -9.07
N LYS A 296 28.92 -2.65 -8.52
CA LYS A 296 29.20 -3.85 -9.33
C LYS A 296 27.88 -4.50 -9.72
N ALA A 297 27.90 -5.31 -10.79
CA ALA A 297 26.72 -6.07 -11.22
C ALA A 297 26.18 -6.98 -10.09
N ALA A 298 27.07 -7.60 -9.31
CA ALA A 298 26.69 -8.43 -8.16
C ALA A 298 25.96 -7.64 -7.06
N ASP A 299 26.33 -6.37 -6.81
CA ASP A 299 25.66 -5.52 -5.82
C ASP A 299 24.21 -5.22 -6.24
N ASN A 300 23.99 -5.03 -7.55
CA ASN A 300 22.67 -4.83 -8.10
C ASN A 300 21.79 -6.08 -7.92
N ASP A 301 22.33 -7.28 -8.16
CA ASP A 301 21.61 -8.54 -7.96
C ASP A 301 21.24 -8.75 -6.49
N LEU A 302 22.16 -8.48 -5.56
CA LEU A 302 21.91 -8.55 -4.11
C LEU A 302 20.88 -7.53 -3.63
N PHE A 303 20.94 -6.31 -4.16
CA PHE A 303 19.97 -5.25 -3.90
C PHE A 303 18.58 -5.67 -4.40
N LEU A 304 18.46 -6.10 -5.65
CA LEU A 304 17.18 -6.54 -6.24
C LEU A 304 16.60 -7.73 -5.48
N GLN A 305 17.44 -8.69 -5.07
CA GLN A 305 16.99 -9.81 -4.24
C GLN A 305 16.46 -9.34 -2.87
N SER A 306 17.14 -8.39 -2.24
CA SER A 306 16.72 -7.83 -0.95
C SER A 306 15.42 -7.04 -1.08
N GLN A 307 15.30 -6.21 -2.13
CA GLN A 307 14.09 -5.47 -2.47
C GLN A 307 12.91 -6.41 -2.75
N GLU A 308 13.13 -7.48 -3.50
CA GLU A 308 12.11 -8.49 -3.79
C GLU A 308 11.63 -9.22 -2.52
N LYS A 309 12.56 -9.55 -1.60
CA LYS A 309 12.23 -10.16 -0.31
C LYS A 309 11.31 -9.25 0.51
N ILE A 310 11.67 -7.97 0.67
CA ILE A 310 10.83 -7.04 1.44
C ILE A 310 9.49 -6.76 0.74
N PHE A 311 9.45 -6.64 -0.59
CA PHE A 311 8.19 -6.48 -1.33
C PHE A 311 7.27 -7.67 -1.12
N SER A 312 7.83 -8.88 -1.08
CA SER A 312 7.10 -10.12 -0.80
C SER A 312 6.57 -10.17 0.64
N GLU A 313 7.26 -9.57 1.63
CA GLU A 313 6.72 -9.42 2.99
C GLU A 313 5.62 -8.35 3.08
N VAL A 314 5.76 -7.23 2.35
CA VAL A 314 4.70 -6.21 2.23
C VAL A 314 3.44 -6.82 1.59
N GLU A 315 3.59 -7.67 0.58
CA GLU A 315 2.48 -8.39 -0.07
C GLU A 315 1.73 -9.32 0.90
N LYS A 316 2.45 -9.98 1.81
CA LYS A 316 1.85 -10.87 2.82
C LYS A 316 1.05 -10.12 3.89
N LEU A 317 1.15 -8.79 3.95
CA LEU A 317 0.39 -7.98 4.91
C LEU A 317 -1.10 -8.04 4.63
N LYS A 318 -1.80 -8.85 5.43
CA LYS A 318 -3.26 -8.87 5.44
C LYS A 318 -3.79 -7.48 5.75
N TYR A 319 -4.83 -7.09 5.02
CA TYR A 319 -5.52 -5.81 5.16
C TYR A 319 -4.77 -4.57 4.64
N LEU A 320 -3.60 -4.71 4.00
CA LEU A 320 -2.91 -3.57 3.39
C LEU A 320 -3.79 -2.87 2.33
N ILE A 321 -4.36 -3.62 1.38
CA ILE A 321 -5.23 -3.07 0.33
C ILE A 321 -6.48 -2.38 0.94
N PRO A 322 -7.28 -3.04 1.82
CA PRO A 322 -8.37 -2.36 2.51
C PRO A 322 -7.96 -1.08 3.25
N ALA A 323 -6.80 -1.09 3.92
CA ALA A 323 -6.30 0.09 4.63
C ALA A 323 -5.96 1.23 3.66
N MET A 324 -5.35 0.92 2.51
CA MET A 324 -5.05 1.93 1.49
C MET A 324 -6.29 2.61 0.92
N ILE A 325 -7.43 1.91 0.85
CA ILE A 325 -8.72 2.50 0.43
C ILE A 325 -9.22 3.54 1.44
N LEU A 326 -8.72 3.52 2.67
CA LEU A 326 -9.03 4.54 3.69
C LEU A 326 -8.14 5.78 3.59
N LEU A 327 -7.15 5.81 2.69
CA LEU A 327 -6.36 7.00 2.41
C LEU A 327 -7.22 8.07 1.72
N GLU A 328 -6.75 9.31 1.75
CA GLU A 328 -7.33 10.37 0.90
C GLU A 328 -6.96 10.12 -0.56
N ASP A 329 -7.79 10.55 -1.51
CA ASP A 329 -7.60 10.28 -2.94
C ASP A 329 -6.18 10.63 -3.44
N SER A 330 -5.62 11.77 -2.99
CA SER A 330 -4.25 12.17 -3.36
C SER A 330 -3.16 11.25 -2.81
N GLU A 331 -3.36 10.73 -1.60
CA GLU A 331 -2.44 9.79 -0.96
C GLU A 331 -2.61 8.38 -1.53
N GLN A 332 -3.84 8.01 -1.90
CA GLN A 332 -4.15 6.75 -2.57
C GLN A 332 -3.49 6.69 -3.95
N GLU A 333 -3.56 7.77 -4.73
CA GLU A 333 -2.89 7.88 -6.03
C GLU A 333 -1.37 7.81 -5.85
N ARG A 334 -0.82 8.62 -4.93
CA ARG A 334 0.63 8.61 -4.63
C ARG A 334 1.14 7.23 -4.26
N VAL A 335 0.46 6.54 -3.33
CA VAL A 335 0.87 5.21 -2.88
C VAL A 335 0.69 4.15 -3.96
N ALA A 336 -0.35 4.25 -4.80
CA ALA A 336 -0.60 3.31 -5.90
C ALA A 336 0.42 3.41 -7.05
N LEU A 337 1.12 4.54 -7.17
CA LEU A 337 2.21 4.72 -8.12
C LEU A 337 3.53 4.11 -7.65
N THR A 338 3.64 3.72 -6.37
CA THR A 338 4.88 3.14 -5.84
C THR A 338 5.06 1.69 -6.34
N PRO A 339 6.26 1.33 -6.87
CA PRO A 339 6.56 -0.03 -7.33
C PRO A 339 6.19 -1.15 -6.36
N VAL A 340 6.44 -0.96 -5.05
CA VAL A 340 6.10 -1.96 -4.03
C VAL A 340 4.61 -2.28 -4.03
N ILE A 341 3.76 -1.25 -4.11
CA ILE A 341 2.31 -1.39 -4.09
C ILE A 341 1.77 -1.88 -5.43
N GLN A 342 2.33 -1.43 -6.55
CA GLN A 342 1.96 -1.97 -7.86
C GLN A 342 2.12 -3.49 -7.87
N ARG A 343 3.24 -4.00 -7.35
CA ARG A 343 3.46 -5.44 -7.18
C ARG A 343 2.42 -6.10 -6.27
N VAL A 344 2.09 -5.50 -5.11
CA VAL A 344 1.04 -6.03 -4.22
C VAL A 344 -0.34 -6.07 -4.91
N LEU A 345 -0.69 -5.02 -5.65
CA LEU A 345 -1.95 -4.90 -6.37
C LEU A 345 -2.00 -5.91 -7.52
N ASP A 346 -0.95 -6.02 -8.32
CA ASP A 346 -0.85 -6.97 -9.43
C ASP A 346 -0.99 -8.42 -8.92
N ASN A 347 -0.27 -8.78 -7.87
CA ASN A 347 -0.38 -10.12 -7.27
C ASN A 347 -1.75 -10.38 -6.64
N SER A 348 -2.42 -9.34 -6.13
CA SER A 348 -3.78 -9.45 -5.59
C SER A 348 -4.85 -9.55 -6.67
N ILE A 349 -4.66 -8.87 -7.80
CA ILE A 349 -5.55 -8.92 -8.98
C ILE A 349 -5.39 -10.27 -9.70
N ILE A 350 -4.16 -10.79 -9.81
CA ILE A 350 -3.84 -12.03 -10.52
C ILE A 350 -4.30 -13.29 -9.76
N ARG A 351 -4.86 -13.14 -8.54
CA ARG A 351 -5.35 -14.30 -7.78
C ARG A 351 -6.32 -15.12 -8.64
N PRO A 352 -6.09 -16.45 -8.78
CA PRO A 352 -6.82 -17.30 -9.72
C PRO A 352 -8.33 -17.27 -9.45
N PHE A 353 -8.72 -17.06 -8.19
CA PHE A 353 -10.12 -16.90 -7.80
C PHE A 353 -10.78 -15.67 -8.41
N GLY A 354 -10.11 -14.51 -8.38
CA GLY A 354 -10.62 -13.27 -8.97
C GLY A 354 -10.78 -13.39 -10.47
N ILE A 355 -9.77 -13.95 -11.14
CA ILE A 355 -9.80 -14.20 -12.59
C ILE A 355 -10.91 -15.20 -12.95
N THR A 356 -11.10 -16.27 -12.15
CA THR A 356 -12.15 -17.27 -12.38
C THR A 356 -13.54 -16.65 -12.24
N ILE A 357 -13.76 -15.81 -11.22
CA ILE A 357 -15.03 -15.07 -11.08
C ILE A 357 -15.24 -14.17 -12.29
N LEU A 358 -14.24 -13.37 -12.67
CA LEU A 358 -14.36 -12.47 -13.82
C LEU A 358 -14.69 -13.23 -15.11
N PHE A 359 -14.04 -14.37 -15.33
CA PHE A 359 -14.31 -15.24 -16.46
C PHE A 359 -15.72 -15.82 -16.45
N CYS A 360 -16.21 -16.26 -15.28
CA CYS A 360 -17.60 -16.68 -15.11
C CYS A 360 -18.58 -15.52 -15.39
N ASP A 361 -18.34 -14.34 -14.80
CA ASP A 361 -19.14 -13.13 -15.01
C ASP A 361 -19.19 -12.78 -16.51
N PHE A 362 -18.07 -12.94 -17.24
CA PHE A 362 -17.99 -12.76 -18.69
C PHE A 362 -18.83 -13.78 -19.47
N ILE A 363 -18.75 -15.07 -19.14
CA ILE A 363 -19.57 -16.12 -19.77
C ILE A 363 -21.06 -15.85 -19.54
N PHE A 364 -21.46 -15.54 -18.30
CA PHE A 364 -22.85 -15.18 -17.99
C PHE A 364 -23.29 -13.93 -18.75
N HIS A 365 -22.39 -12.95 -18.95
CA HIS A 365 -22.69 -11.78 -19.76
C HIS A 365 -22.90 -12.13 -21.24
N LEU A 366 -22.13 -13.06 -21.79
CA LEU A 366 -22.36 -13.56 -23.16
C LEU A 366 -23.71 -14.26 -23.26
N PHE A 367 -24.06 -15.15 -22.33
CA PHE A 367 -25.38 -15.78 -22.31
C PHE A 367 -26.51 -14.76 -22.18
N PHE A 368 -26.32 -13.74 -21.35
CA PHE A 368 -27.28 -12.66 -21.20
C PHE A 368 -27.47 -11.87 -22.50
N ALA A 369 -26.39 -11.50 -23.19
CA ALA A 369 -26.43 -10.76 -24.45
C ALA A 369 -27.03 -11.59 -25.59
N PHE A 370 -26.67 -12.87 -25.71
CA PHE A 370 -27.21 -13.77 -26.74
C PHE A 370 -28.67 -14.12 -26.47
N GLY A 371 -29.03 -14.42 -25.22
CA GLY A 371 -30.41 -14.67 -24.81
C GLY A 371 -31.30 -13.45 -25.09
N TRP A 372 -30.84 -12.25 -24.72
CA TRP A 372 -31.51 -10.99 -25.05
C TRP A 372 -31.69 -10.79 -26.56
N ARG A 373 -30.65 -11.07 -27.35
CA ARG A 373 -30.72 -10.93 -28.81
C ARG A 373 -31.73 -11.89 -29.45
N SER A 374 -31.90 -13.07 -28.85
CA SER A 374 -32.85 -14.09 -29.29
C SER A 374 -34.28 -13.67 -28.96
N VAL A 375 -34.54 -13.26 -27.72
CA VAL A 375 -35.85 -12.76 -27.28
C VAL A 375 -36.29 -11.55 -28.12
N SER A 376 -35.39 -10.58 -28.32
CA SER A 376 -35.70 -9.41 -29.16
C SER A 376 -35.94 -9.76 -30.62
N PHE A 377 -35.29 -10.80 -31.16
CA PHE A 377 -35.53 -11.26 -32.52
C PHE A 377 -36.95 -11.83 -32.67
N VAL A 378 -37.33 -12.76 -31.78
CA VAL A 378 -38.64 -13.41 -31.78
C VAL A 378 -39.75 -12.36 -31.68
N ILE A 379 -39.61 -11.40 -30.75
CA ILE A 379 -40.60 -10.33 -30.58
C ILE A 379 -40.73 -9.47 -31.85
N LEU A 380 -39.61 -9.13 -32.50
CA LEU A 380 -39.61 -8.35 -33.75
C LEU A 380 -40.25 -9.14 -34.91
N GLU A 381 -39.98 -10.43 -35.02
CA GLU A 381 -40.53 -11.30 -36.06
C GLU A 381 -42.04 -11.51 -35.91
N VAL A 382 -42.50 -11.80 -34.69
CA VAL A 382 -43.94 -11.92 -34.37
C VAL A 382 -44.67 -10.61 -34.67
N THR A 383 -44.07 -9.47 -34.34
CA THR A 383 -44.64 -8.15 -34.68
C THR A 383 -44.70 -7.94 -36.20
N SER A 384 -43.63 -8.27 -36.92
CA SER A 384 -43.54 -8.03 -38.37
C SER A 384 -44.55 -8.84 -39.19
N THR A 385 -45.04 -9.95 -38.63
CA THR A 385 -45.90 -10.93 -39.31
C THR A 385 -47.35 -10.85 -38.85
N ASN A 386 -47.72 -9.80 -38.10
CA ASN A 386 -49.06 -9.62 -37.53
C ASN A 386 -49.56 -10.84 -36.74
N GLY A 387 -48.65 -11.63 -36.14
CA GLY A 387 -48.99 -12.81 -35.35
C GLY A 387 -49.31 -14.08 -36.15
N GLU A 388 -49.08 -14.12 -37.47
CA GLU A 388 -49.34 -15.32 -38.30
C GLU A 388 -48.17 -16.33 -38.35
N VAL A 389 -47.08 -16.10 -37.61
CA VAL A 389 -45.96 -17.05 -37.57
C VAL A 389 -46.32 -18.22 -36.67
N GLU A 390 -46.54 -19.39 -37.28
CA GLU A 390 -46.37 -20.67 -36.59
C GLU A 390 -44.91 -20.77 -36.15
N VAL A 391 -44.64 -20.33 -34.92
CA VAL A 391 -43.35 -20.50 -34.27
C VAL A 391 -43.14 -22.01 -34.15
N SER A 392 -42.33 -22.57 -35.07
CA SER A 392 -41.76 -23.90 -34.89
C SER A 392 -41.12 -23.88 -33.52
N GLU A 393 -41.61 -24.71 -32.59
CA GLU A 393 -41.12 -24.81 -31.21
C GLU A 393 -39.69 -25.35 -31.20
N ASP A 394 -38.74 -24.54 -31.65
CA ASP A 394 -37.36 -24.92 -31.68
C ASP A 394 -36.86 -24.89 -30.23
N HIS A 395 -36.50 -26.06 -29.72
CA HIS A 395 -35.95 -26.24 -28.36
C HIS A 395 -34.81 -25.26 -28.02
N LEU A 396 -34.13 -24.73 -29.04
CA LEU A 396 -33.07 -23.73 -28.91
C LEU A 396 -33.58 -22.37 -28.41
N GLU A 397 -34.76 -21.91 -28.86
CA GLU A 397 -35.30 -20.60 -28.47
C GLU A 397 -35.72 -20.61 -27.00
N ARG A 398 -36.46 -21.65 -26.58
CA ARG A 398 -36.82 -21.86 -25.17
C ARG A 398 -35.59 -21.97 -24.27
N PHE A 399 -34.53 -22.62 -24.76
CA PHE A 399 -33.27 -22.69 -24.03
C PHE A 399 -32.63 -21.30 -23.87
N LEU A 400 -32.53 -20.51 -24.96
CA LEU A 400 -31.93 -19.17 -24.91
C LEU A 400 -32.74 -18.17 -24.07
N GLU A 401 -34.07 -18.28 -24.10
CA GLU A 401 -34.96 -17.52 -23.22
C GLU A 401 -34.75 -17.88 -21.74
N SER A 402 -34.67 -19.18 -21.42
CA SER A 402 -34.39 -19.62 -20.05
C SER A 402 -33.01 -19.14 -19.55
N MET A 403 -31.99 -19.18 -20.42
CA MET A 403 -30.66 -18.66 -20.13
C MET A 403 -30.67 -17.15 -19.90
N PHE A 404 -31.48 -16.40 -20.65
CA PHE A 404 -31.68 -14.97 -20.44
C PHE A 404 -32.23 -14.70 -19.03
N TYR A 405 -33.34 -15.33 -18.62
CA TYR A 405 -33.92 -15.08 -17.29
C TYR A 405 -32.99 -15.47 -16.14
N ILE A 406 -32.31 -16.62 -16.25
CA ILE A 406 -31.32 -17.06 -15.25
C ILE A 406 -30.19 -16.02 -15.15
N SER A 407 -29.69 -15.53 -16.28
CA SER A 407 -28.63 -14.53 -16.32
C SER A 407 -29.09 -13.17 -15.76
N THR A 408 -30.35 -12.76 -16.00
CA THR A 408 -30.94 -11.55 -15.41
C THR A 408 -30.94 -11.64 -13.89
N VAL A 409 -31.45 -12.74 -13.34
CA VAL A 409 -31.50 -12.96 -11.87
C VAL A 409 -30.09 -12.97 -11.29
N TYR A 410 -29.15 -13.65 -11.95
CA TYR A 410 -27.75 -13.68 -11.56
C TYR A 410 -27.14 -12.27 -11.50
N PHE A 411 -27.35 -11.43 -12.53
CA PHE A 411 -26.81 -10.06 -12.53
C PHE A 411 -27.48 -9.13 -11.51
N ILE A 412 -28.78 -9.27 -11.26
CA ILE A 412 -29.46 -8.56 -10.16
C ILE A 412 -28.82 -8.94 -8.82
N TRP A 413 -28.65 -10.24 -8.58
CA TRP A 413 -28.04 -10.73 -7.33
C TRP A 413 -26.60 -10.24 -7.19
N ARG A 414 -25.82 -10.30 -8.27
CA ARG A 414 -24.44 -9.80 -8.33
C ARG A 414 -24.37 -8.31 -8.00
N LEU A 415 -25.23 -7.50 -8.60
CA LEU A 415 -25.33 -6.06 -8.36
C LEU A 415 -25.69 -5.77 -6.89
N MET A 416 -26.67 -6.50 -6.34
CA MET A 416 -27.04 -6.37 -4.93
C MET A 416 -25.87 -6.71 -3.99
N GLY A 417 -25.10 -7.75 -4.31
CA GLY A 417 -23.89 -8.11 -3.55
C GLY A 417 -22.79 -7.05 -3.60
N GLU A 418 -22.60 -6.41 -4.75
CA GLU A 418 -21.66 -5.29 -4.91
C GLU A 418 -22.10 -4.07 -4.10
N VAL A 419 -23.36 -3.64 -4.24
CA VAL A 419 -23.93 -2.53 -3.45
C VAL A 419 -23.81 -2.83 -1.96
N PHE A 420 -24.16 -4.05 -1.54
CA PHE A 420 -24.11 -4.43 -0.13
C PHE A 420 -22.69 -4.40 0.42
N SER A 421 -21.73 -5.05 -0.26
CA SER A 421 -20.34 -5.10 0.21
C SER A 421 -19.69 -3.70 0.29
N THR A 422 -19.92 -2.85 -0.71
CA THR A 422 -19.41 -1.47 -0.71
C THR A 422 -20.11 -0.58 0.31
N SER A 423 -21.41 -0.76 0.53
CA SER A 423 -22.16 -0.02 1.55
C SER A 423 -21.70 -0.34 2.98
N VAL A 424 -21.31 -1.61 3.22
CA VAL A 424 -20.76 -2.06 4.51
C VAL A 424 -19.39 -1.43 4.78
N ILE A 425 -18.57 -1.22 3.74
CA ILE A 425 -17.26 -0.57 3.88
C ILE A 425 -17.42 0.93 4.13
N SER A 426 -18.10 1.66 3.24
CA SER A 426 -18.35 3.10 3.40
C SER A 426 -19.35 3.63 2.37
N TRP A 427 -20.33 4.41 2.85
CA TRP A 427 -21.28 5.11 1.97
C TRP A 427 -20.61 6.11 1.02
N LYS A 428 -19.48 6.71 1.42
CA LYS A 428 -18.74 7.63 0.56
C LYS A 428 -18.13 6.90 -0.63
N ILE A 429 -17.57 5.72 -0.39
CA ILE A 429 -16.97 4.86 -1.44
C ILE A 429 -18.07 4.38 -2.38
N LEU A 430 -19.21 3.93 -1.84
CA LEU A 430 -20.37 3.56 -2.65
C LEU A 430 -20.76 4.70 -3.61
N ARG A 431 -20.95 5.91 -3.08
CA ARG A 431 -21.33 7.07 -3.92
C ARG A 431 -20.27 7.40 -4.96
N ALA A 432 -18.98 7.36 -4.60
CA ALA A 432 -17.89 7.60 -5.53
C ALA A 432 -17.87 6.55 -6.66
N ASN A 433 -18.06 5.28 -6.33
CA ASN A 433 -18.06 4.18 -7.30
C ASN A 433 -19.20 4.34 -8.33
N TYR A 434 -20.41 4.62 -7.87
CA TYR A 434 -21.60 4.77 -8.74
C TYR A 434 -21.65 6.08 -9.53
N HIS A 435 -20.79 7.05 -9.24
CA HIS A 435 -20.63 8.25 -10.07
C HIS A 435 -19.73 8.03 -11.30
N THR A 436 -19.05 6.88 -11.41
CA THR A 436 -18.26 6.57 -12.60
C THR A 436 -19.17 6.21 -13.78
N PHE A 437 -18.78 6.64 -14.99
CA PHE A 437 -19.54 6.37 -16.22
C PHE A 437 -19.81 4.87 -16.42
N TRP A 438 -18.81 4.03 -16.17
CA TRP A 438 -18.89 2.58 -16.35
C TRP A 438 -19.85 1.93 -15.34
N ALA A 439 -19.79 2.31 -14.06
CA ALA A 439 -20.75 1.81 -13.07
C ALA A 439 -22.19 2.21 -13.41
N LEU A 440 -22.40 3.39 -13.99
CA LEU A 440 -23.72 3.83 -14.45
C LEU A 440 -24.20 3.00 -15.64
N VAL A 441 -23.34 2.74 -16.64
CA VAL A 441 -23.66 1.85 -17.78
C VAL A 441 -24.04 0.46 -17.28
N ASP A 442 -23.28 -0.10 -16.34
CA ASP A 442 -23.52 -1.42 -15.79
C ASP A 442 -24.85 -1.47 -15.02
N LEU A 443 -25.10 -0.49 -14.14
CA LEU A 443 -26.35 -0.35 -13.40
C LEU A 443 -27.57 -0.22 -14.33
N VAL A 444 -27.51 0.73 -15.28
CA VAL A 444 -28.62 1.03 -16.20
C VAL A 444 -28.91 -0.15 -17.11
N SER A 445 -27.88 -0.86 -17.61
CA SER A 445 -28.06 -2.04 -18.44
C SER A 445 -28.84 -3.14 -17.72
N ILE A 446 -28.50 -3.42 -16.45
CA ILE A 446 -29.15 -4.45 -15.64
C ILE A 446 -30.58 -4.02 -15.29
N ILE A 447 -30.80 -2.78 -14.86
CA ILE A 447 -32.13 -2.27 -14.50
C ILE A 447 -33.07 -2.30 -15.70
N LEU A 448 -32.64 -1.79 -16.86
CA LEU A 448 -33.50 -1.75 -18.05
C LEU A 448 -33.83 -3.15 -18.55
N ALA A 449 -32.84 -4.05 -18.63
CA ALA A 449 -33.08 -5.44 -19.02
C ALA A 449 -34.00 -6.16 -18.02
N SER A 450 -33.86 -5.87 -16.73
CA SER A 450 -34.73 -6.41 -15.67
C SER A 450 -36.16 -5.91 -15.82
N ILE A 451 -36.36 -4.61 -16.05
CA ILE A 451 -37.68 -4.02 -16.30
C ILE A 451 -38.33 -4.66 -17.52
N VAL A 452 -37.60 -4.79 -18.62
CA VAL A 452 -38.13 -5.45 -19.82
C VAL A 452 -38.47 -6.91 -19.55
N SER A 453 -37.59 -7.67 -18.89
CA SER A 453 -37.85 -9.06 -18.53
C SER A 453 -39.09 -9.23 -17.64
N LEU A 454 -39.31 -8.32 -16.70
CA LEU A 454 -40.48 -8.34 -15.83
C LEU A 454 -41.76 -8.01 -16.59
N ASN A 455 -41.70 -7.06 -17.54
CA ASN A 455 -42.85 -6.76 -18.39
C ASN A 455 -43.17 -7.92 -19.34
N ILE A 456 -42.15 -8.62 -19.83
CA ILE A 456 -42.34 -9.83 -20.63
C ILE A 456 -43.14 -10.88 -19.87
N ILE A 457 -42.80 -11.09 -18.59
CA ILE A 457 -43.48 -12.06 -17.72
C ILE A 457 -44.90 -11.63 -17.34
N LEU A 458 -45.14 -10.32 -17.14
CA LEU A 458 -46.41 -9.82 -16.62
C LEU A 458 -47.48 -9.60 -17.69
N ASP A 459 -47.10 -9.21 -18.91
CA ASP A 459 -48.06 -8.74 -19.93
C ASP A 459 -47.54 -9.02 -21.34
N GLU A 460 -47.74 -10.25 -21.81
CA GLU A 460 -47.29 -10.73 -23.12
C GLU A 460 -47.83 -9.90 -24.29
N GLU A 461 -49.08 -9.42 -24.20
CA GLU A 461 -49.73 -8.67 -25.28
C GLU A 461 -49.20 -7.24 -25.41
N ARG A 462 -48.76 -6.62 -24.30
CA ARG A 462 -48.34 -5.21 -24.29
C ARG A 462 -46.94 -4.99 -24.88
N ILE A 463 -46.13 -6.03 -24.97
CA ILE A 463 -44.74 -5.96 -25.45
C ILE A 463 -44.69 -5.62 -26.94
N TYR A 464 -45.73 -5.95 -27.70
CA TYR A 464 -45.82 -5.67 -29.14
C TYR A 464 -46.09 -4.18 -29.46
N ALA A 465 -46.27 -3.34 -28.44
CA ALA A 465 -46.48 -1.92 -28.68
C ALA A 465 -45.20 -1.25 -29.21
N PRO A 466 -45.30 -0.33 -30.21
CA PRO A 466 -44.13 0.22 -30.92
C PRO A 466 -43.07 0.90 -30.04
N HIS A 467 -43.47 1.41 -28.88
CA HIS A 467 -42.56 2.09 -27.95
C HIS A 467 -41.54 1.13 -27.31
N TRP A 468 -41.86 -0.16 -27.21
CA TRP A 468 -40.94 -1.16 -26.67
C TRP A 468 -39.76 -1.44 -27.62
N PHE A 469 -39.92 -1.31 -28.94
CA PHE A 469 -38.81 -1.50 -29.89
C PHE A 469 -37.66 -0.52 -29.68
N GLY A 470 -37.99 0.74 -29.38
CA GLY A 470 -36.99 1.74 -28.99
C GLY A 470 -36.25 1.30 -27.73
N LEU A 471 -36.97 0.80 -26.73
CA LEU A 471 -36.36 0.31 -25.49
C LEU A 471 -35.48 -0.93 -25.73
N PHE A 472 -35.91 -1.87 -26.59
CA PHE A 472 -35.13 -3.05 -26.95
C PHE A 472 -33.79 -2.67 -27.58
N ALA A 473 -33.80 -1.71 -28.51
CA ALA A 473 -32.59 -1.20 -29.15
C ALA A 473 -31.66 -0.51 -28.13
N VAL A 474 -32.22 0.31 -27.23
CA VAL A 474 -31.46 0.98 -26.17
C VAL A 474 -30.79 -0.03 -25.23
N VAL A 475 -31.54 -1.02 -24.74
CA VAL A 475 -30.97 -2.07 -23.88
C VAL A 475 -29.88 -2.85 -24.60
N THR A 476 -30.09 -3.18 -25.88
CA THR A 476 -29.06 -3.84 -26.71
C THR A 476 -27.77 -3.01 -26.74
N GLY A 477 -27.88 -1.69 -26.98
CA GLY A 477 -26.73 -0.79 -26.93
C GLY A 477 -26.01 -0.81 -25.58
N PHE A 478 -26.75 -0.75 -24.46
CA PHE A 478 -26.17 -0.81 -23.12
C PHE A 478 -25.51 -2.16 -22.80
N LEU A 479 -26.05 -3.29 -23.28
CA LEU A 479 -25.43 -4.60 -23.09
C LEU A 479 -24.09 -4.72 -23.82
N TRP A 480 -23.99 -4.14 -25.02
CA TRP A 480 -22.71 -4.05 -25.75
C TRP A 480 -21.72 -3.11 -25.06
N LEU A 481 -22.17 -1.98 -24.52
CA LEU A 481 -21.31 -1.10 -23.72
C LEU A 481 -20.81 -1.80 -22.45
N LYS A 482 -21.66 -2.59 -21.79
CA LYS A 482 -21.25 -3.43 -20.66
C LYS A 482 -20.23 -4.50 -21.06
N LEU A 483 -20.35 -5.09 -22.25
CA LEU A 483 -19.31 -6.00 -22.78
C LEU A 483 -17.96 -5.29 -22.91
N LEU A 484 -17.95 -4.04 -23.39
CA LEU A 484 -16.73 -3.22 -23.45
C LEU A 484 -16.17 -2.92 -22.05
N SER A 485 -17.04 -2.71 -21.05
CA SER A 485 -16.65 -2.58 -19.64
C SER A 485 -15.85 -3.80 -19.17
N PHE A 486 -16.32 -5.01 -19.47
CA PHE A 486 -15.61 -6.26 -19.14
C PHE A 486 -14.28 -6.40 -19.88
N LEU A 487 -14.28 -6.18 -21.19
CA LEU A 487 -13.06 -6.32 -22.00
C LEU A 487 -11.97 -5.35 -21.56
N LYS A 488 -12.35 -4.15 -21.08
CA LYS A 488 -11.42 -3.17 -20.50
C LYS A 488 -10.67 -3.75 -19.31
N VAL A 489 -11.32 -4.53 -18.45
CA VAL A 489 -10.68 -5.12 -17.27
C VAL A 489 -9.73 -6.27 -17.67
N MET A 490 -10.08 -7.03 -18.70
CA MET A 490 -9.26 -8.16 -19.15
C MET A 490 -8.01 -7.75 -19.92
N ASN A 491 -8.05 -6.63 -20.63
CA ASN A 491 -6.96 -6.20 -21.49
C ASN A 491 -6.48 -4.78 -21.15
N PRO A 492 -5.26 -4.60 -20.60
CA PRO A 492 -4.74 -3.29 -20.24
C PRO A 492 -4.57 -2.36 -21.46
N THR A 493 -4.27 -2.89 -22.65
CA THR A 493 -4.20 -2.05 -23.87
C THR A 493 -5.58 -1.58 -24.31
N LEU A 494 -6.63 -2.36 -24.02
CA LEU A 494 -8.00 -1.91 -24.24
C LEU A 494 -8.42 -0.90 -23.17
N ALA A 495 -7.94 -1.05 -21.92
CA ALA A 495 -8.23 -0.09 -20.86
C ALA A 495 -7.75 1.32 -21.20
N THR A 496 -6.53 1.47 -21.73
CA THR A 496 -6.00 2.77 -22.17
C THR A 496 -6.83 3.35 -23.32
N PHE A 497 -7.22 2.53 -24.30
CA PHE A 497 -8.10 2.95 -25.39
C PHE A 497 -9.47 3.43 -24.89
N VAL A 498 -10.08 2.69 -23.97
CA VAL A 498 -11.39 3.02 -23.40
C VAL A 498 -11.31 4.28 -22.53
N LEU A 499 -10.22 4.49 -21.80
CA LEU A 499 -9.96 5.75 -21.07
C LEU A 499 -9.84 6.93 -22.03
N ALA A 500 -9.13 6.78 -23.15
CA ALA A 500 -9.03 7.81 -24.17
C ALA A 500 -10.40 8.16 -24.77
N ILE A 501 -11.23 7.16 -25.10
CA ILE A 501 -12.61 7.38 -25.56
C ILE A 501 -13.44 8.12 -24.51
N SER A 502 -13.33 7.74 -23.24
CA SER A 502 -14.07 8.39 -22.16
C SER A 502 -13.69 9.87 -22.01
N GLN A 503 -12.41 10.20 -22.19
CA GLN A 503 -11.93 11.57 -22.16
C GLN A 503 -12.48 12.37 -23.36
N ILE A 504 -12.41 11.80 -24.56
CA ILE A 504 -12.96 12.40 -25.78
C ILE A 504 -14.47 12.65 -25.63
N LEU A 505 -15.22 11.69 -25.09
CA LEU A 505 -16.66 11.84 -24.83
C LEU A 505 -16.97 12.99 -23.87
N LYS A 506 -16.16 13.16 -22.82
CA LYS A 506 -16.31 14.26 -21.87
C LYS A 506 -16.09 15.60 -22.55
N ASP A 507 -15.06 15.70 -23.38
CA ASP A 507 -14.73 16.92 -24.12
C ASP A 507 -15.80 17.23 -25.19
N VAL A 508 -16.30 16.21 -25.89
CA VAL A 508 -17.40 16.34 -26.87
C VAL A 508 -18.70 16.75 -26.18
N LEU A 509 -19.02 16.19 -25.01
CA LEU A 509 -20.22 16.58 -24.26
C LEU A 509 -20.14 18.03 -23.80
N LEU A 510 -18.97 18.47 -23.31
CA LEU A 510 -18.73 19.87 -22.96
C LEU A 510 -18.88 20.79 -24.19
N LEU A 511 -18.34 20.39 -25.34
CA LEU A 511 -18.49 21.13 -26.59
C LEU A 511 -19.97 21.24 -27.03
N LEU A 512 -20.72 20.13 -26.95
CA LEU A 512 -22.15 20.11 -27.25
C LEU A 512 -22.95 20.99 -26.30
N LEU A 513 -22.59 21.01 -25.00
CA LEU A 513 -23.21 21.89 -24.01
C LEU A 513 -22.96 23.37 -24.36
N ILE A 514 -21.72 23.74 -24.72
CA ILE A 514 -21.38 25.11 -25.13
C ILE A 514 -22.15 25.50 -26.39
N LEU A 515 -22.24 24.59 -27.37
CA LEU A 515 -22.99 24.83 -28.61
C LEU A 515 -24.49 24.99 -28.34
N ALA A 516 -25.07 24.17 -27.46
CA ALA A 516 -26.46 24.31 -27.04
C ALA A 516 -26.72 25.65 -26.34
N ILE A 517 -25.82 26.08 -25.44
CA ILE A 517 -25.91 27.40 -24.79
C ILE A 517 -25.78 28.52 -25.82
N SER A 518 -24.92 28.38 -26.83
CA SER A 518 -24.76 29.39 -27.89
C SER A 518 -25.94 29.47 -28.85
N MET A 519 -26.77 28.42 -28.96
CA MET A 519 -27.96 28.40 -29.80
C MET A 519 -29.20 28.98 -29.12
N ILE A 520 -29.20 29.05 -27.78
CA ILE A 520 -30.24 29.70 -26.96
C ILE A 520 -29.96 31.20 -26.92
#